data_AF-A0A412PL57-F1
#
_entry.id   AF-A0A412PL57-F1
#
_cell.length_a   1.000
_cell.length_b   1.000
_cell.length_c   1.000
_cell.angle_alpha   90.00
_cell.angle_beta   90.00
_cell.angle_gamma   90.00
#
_symmetry.space_group_name_H-M   'P 1'
#
loop_
_entity.id
_entity.type
_entity.pdbx_description
1 polymer ?
#
loop_
_entity_poly.entity_id
_entity_poly.type
_entity_poly.pdbx_seq_one_letter_code
_entity_poly.pdbx_strand_id
1 'polypeptide(L)' 'MVNVQKLKGLIVEKGTTQQAVADSIGIDRSTFYRKMKNGGNFSLEEVGLIAETVPLTENEAMEIFFADFVAKTQQMA' A
#
# COMPACT_ATOMS: atom_id res chain seq x y z
N MET A 1 0.94 -10.98 -0.38
CA MET A 1 1.82 -10.10 -1.15
C MET A 1 1.05 -8.82 -1.43
N VAL A 2 1.71 -7.66 -1.35
CA VAL A 2 1.03 -6.37 -1.52
C VAL A 2 0.73 -6.11 -3.00
N ASN A 3 -0.47 -5.61 -3.31
CA ASN A 3 -0.82 -5.14 -4.66
C ASN A 3 -0.19 -3.75 -4.92
N VAL A 4 1.11 -3.77 -5.20
CA VAL A 4 1.92 -2.58 -5.48
C VAL A 4 1.36 -1.76 -6.65
N GLN A 5 0.83 -2.42 -7.69
CA GLN A 5 0.37 -1.72 -8.88
C GLN A 5 -0.85 -0.85 -8.56
N LYS A 6 -1.78 -1.36 -7.76
CA LYS A 6 -2.92 -0.58 -7.27
C LYS A 6 -2.47 0.57 -6.38
N LEU A 7 -1.54 0.33 -5.45
CA LEU A 7 -0.99 1.39 -4.60
C LEU A 7 -0.30 2.50 -5.41
N LYS A 8 0.46 2.16 -6.46
CA LYS A 8 1.09 3.15 -7.35
C LYS A 8 0.06 4.01 -8.08
N GLY A 9 -1.01 3.39 -8.59
CA GLY A 9 -2.10 4.11 -9.26
C GLY A 9 -2.73 5.13 -8.33
N LEU A 10 -3.10 4.69 -7.12
CA LEU A 10 -3.74 5.56 -6.12
C LEU A 10 -2.82 6.69 -5.65
N ILE A 11 -1.52 6.45 -5.47
CA ILE A 11 -0.54 7.51 -5.17
C ILE A 11 -0.60 8.63 -6.22
N VAL A 12 -0.66 8.27 -7.50
CA VAL A 12 -0.72 9.25 -8.61
C VAL A 12 -2.10 9.91 -8.68
N GLU A 13 -3.18 9.15 -8.56
CA GLU A 13 -4.56 9.66 -8.59
C GLU A 13 -4.83 10.67 -7.46
N LYS A 14 -4.22 10.47 -6.29
CA LYS A 14 -4.29 11.42 -5.16
C LYS A 14 -3.30 12.58 -5.25
N GLY A 15 -2.59 12.72 -6.37
CA GLY A 15 -1.70 13.86 -6.63
C GLY A 15 -0.42 13.89 -5.79
N THR A 16 0.03 12.74 -5.30
CA THR A 16 1.26 12.64 -4.51
C THR A 16 2.30 11.72 -5.19
N THR A 17 3.42 11.46 -4.53
CA THR A 17 4.52 10.64 -5.07
C THR A 17 4.95 9.59 -4.05
N GLN A 18 5.55 8.51 -4.52
CA GLN A 18 6.14 7.48 -3.63
C GLN A 18 7.18 8.09 -2.67
N GLN A 19 7.92 9.10 -3.12
CA GLN A 19 8.87 9.82 -2.29
C GLN A 19 8.17 10.58 -1.16
N ALA A 20 7.12 11.35 -1.49
CA ALA A 20 6.37 12.10 -0.50
C ALA A 20 5.66 11.18 0.51
N VAL A 21 5.16 10.03 0.05
CA VAL A 21 4.59 9.01 0.95
C VAL A 21 5.67 8.47 1.91
N ALA A 22 6.84 8.09 1.39
CA ALA A 22 7.94 7.60 2.23
C ALA A 22 8.35 8.63 3.30
N ASP A 23 8.49 9.90 2.90
CA ASP A 23 8.82 11.00 3.79
C ASP A 23 7.73 11.22 4.85
N SER A 24 6.45 11.17 4.45
CA SER A 24 5.30 11.38 5.34
C SER A 24 5.15 10.28 6.39
N ILE A 25 5.39 9.02 6.02
CA ILE A 25 5.28 7.89 6.94
C ILE A 25 6.58 7.61 7.72
N GLY A 26 7.61 8.45 7.54
CA GLY A 26 8.87 8.36 8.29
C GLY A 26 9.76 7.17 7.94
N ILE A 27 9.62 6.60 6.74
CA ILE A 27 10.46 5.48 6.29
C ILE A 27 11.55 5.98 5.34
N ASP A 28 12.73 5.36 5.40
CA ASP A 28 13.77 5.59 4.40
C ASP A 28 13.25 5.30 2.97
N ARG A 29 13.49 6.24 2.06
CA ARG A 29 13.02 6.17 0.67
C ARG A 29 13.52 4.91 -0.03
N SER A 30 14.78 4.51 0.18
CA SER A 30 15.35 3.32 -0.45
C SER A 30 14.64 2.04 0.02
N THR A 31 14.28 2.01 1.30
CA THR A 31 13.48 0.95 1.92
C THR A 31 12.08 0.92 1.33
N PHE A 32 11.40 2.06 1.24
CA PHE A 32 10.07 2.16 0.61
C PHE A 32 10.11 1.69 -0.85
N TYR A 33 11.07 2.17 -1.64
CA TYR A 33 11.23 1.75 -3.04
C TYR A 33 11.51 0.24 -3.17
N ARG A 34 12.30 -0.34 -2.27
CA ARG A 34 12.54 -1.80 -2.27
C ARG A 34 11.26 -2.57 -1.94
N LYS A 35 10.44 -2.11 -1.00
CA LYS A 35 9.12 -2.69 -0.71
C LYS A 35 8.20 -2.58 -1.93
N MET A 36 8.15 -1.41 -2.57
CA MET A 36 7.38 -1.16 -3.80
C MET A 36 7.90 -1.90 -5.03
N LYS A 37 9.17 -2.35 -5.06
CA LYS A 37 9.70 -3.15 -6.17
C LYS A 37 9.41 -4.64 -6.00
N ASN A 38 9.52 -5.14 -4.77
CA ASN A 38 9.50 -6.58 -4.50
C ASN A 38 8.17 -7.07 -3.91
N GLY A 39 7.15 -6.20 -3.81
CA GLY A 39 5.90 -6.53 -3.11
C GLY A 39 6.13 -6.79 -1.61
N GLY A 40 7.13 -6.12 -1.03
CA GLY A 40 7.59 -6.35 0.33
C GLY A 40 6.53 -6.02 1.38
N ASN A 41 6.69 -6.59 2.58
CA ASN A 41 5.73 -6.40 3.66
C ASN A 41 5.80 -4.97 4.21
N PHE A 42 4.63 -4.36 4.37
CA PHE A 42 4.44 -3.20 5.20
C PHE A 42 4.01 -3.66 6.61
N SER A 43 4.49 -2.99 7.66
CA SER A 43 4.00 -3.20 9.02
C SER A 43 2.56 -2.65 9.15
N LEU A 44 1.83 -3.06 10.19
CA LEU A 44 0.49 -2.52 10.43
C LEU A 44 0.50 -0.99 10.62
N GLU A 45 1.54 -0.48 11.27
CA GLU A 45 1.77 0.96 11.46
C GLU A 45 2.01 1.66 10.11
N GLU A 46 2.90 1.12 9.27
CA GLU A 46 3.15 1.67 7.93
C GLU A 46 1.87 1.64 7.07
N VAL A 47 1.07 0.59 7.15
CA VAL A 47 -0.21 0.49 6.43
C VAL A 47 -1.18 1.57 6.90
N GLY A 48 -1.33 1.78 8.21
CA GLY A 48 -2.18 2.84 8.75
C GLY A 48 -1.75 4.23 8.27
N LEU A 49 -0.45 4.54 8.40
CA LEU A 49 0.10 5.82 7.96
C LEU A 49 -0.03 6.03 6.44
N ILE A 50 0.13 4.97 5.64
CA ILE A 50 -0.09 5.04 4.18
C ILE A 50 -1.57 5.30 3.89
N ALA A 51 -2.50 4.64 4.57
CA ALA A 51 -3.94 4.84 4.38
C ALA A 51 -4.41 6.26 4.77
N GLU A 52 -3.71 6.91 5.69
CA GLU A 52 -3.94 8.33 6.03
C GLU A 52 -3.30 9.28 5.01
N THR A 53 -2.04 9.02 4.63
CA THR A 53 -1.26 9.88 3.71
C THR A 53 -1.79 9.82 2.27
N VAL A 54 -2.16 8.62 1.83
CA VAL A 54 -2.87 8.36 0.58
C VAL A 54 -4.27 7.97 1.05
N PRO A 55 -5.27 8.88 1.08
CA PRO A 55 -6.55 8.61 1.74
C PRO A 55 -7.27 7.44 1.06
N LEU A 56 -7.04 6.24 1.60
CA LEU A 56 -7.56 4.97 1.11
C LEU A 56 -8.89 4.69 1.81
N THR A 57 -9.83 4.16 1.04
CA THR A 57 -10.99 3.47 1.60
C THR A 57 -10.58 2.14 2.22
N GLU A 58 -11.40 1.62 3.13
CA GLU A 58 -11.19 0.29 3.72
C GLU A 58 -11.05 -0.80 2.64
N ASN A 59 -11.88 -0.73 1.59
CA ASN A 59 -11.82 -1.67 0.47
C ASN A 59 -10.50 -1.58 -0.28
N GLU A 60 -10.02 -0.37 -0.59
CA GLU A 60 -8.72 -0.18 -1.26
C GLU A 60 -7.58 -0.69 -0.39
N ALA A 61 -7.59 -0.41 0.91
CA ALA A 61 -6.59 -0.91 1.84
C ALA A 61 -6.60 -2.46 1.89
N MET A 62 -7.78 -3.08 1.92
CA MET A 62 -7.93 -4.54 1.85
C MET A 62 -7.39 -5.12 0.56
N GLU A 63 -7.72 -4.55 -0.59
CA GLU A 63 -7.24 -5.01 -1.89
C GLU A 63 -5.74 -4.79 -2.10
N ILE A 64 -5.14 -3.81 -1.42
CA ILE A 64 -3.71 -3.52 -1.50
C ILE A 64 -2.91 -4.42 -0.56
N PHE A 65 -3.22 -4.39 0.73
CA PHE A 65 -2.39 -5.00 1.76
C PHE A 65 -2.81 -6.43 2.12
N PHE A 66 -4.05 -6.82 1.79
CA PHE A 66 -4.63 -8.11 2.11
C PHE A 66 -5.11 -8.88 0.87
N ALA A 67 -4.58 -8.57 -0.32
CA ALA A 67 -4.99 -9.15 -1.60
C ALA A 67 -5.10 -10.70 -1.59
N ASP A 68 -4.10 -11.38 -1.02
CA ASP A 68 -4.08 -12.85 -0.95
C ASP A 68 -5.15 -13.42 -0.01
N PHE A 69 -5.58 -12.65 1.00
CA PHE A 69 -6.65 -13.06 1.92
C PHE A 69 -8.01 -12.93 1.24
N VAL A 70 -8.25 -11.80 0.57
CA VAL A 70 -9.51 -11.52 -0.16
C VAL A 70 -9.74 -12.56 -1.28
N ALA A 71 -8.70 -12.91 -2.03
CA ALA A 71 -8.79 -13.91 -3.10
C ALA A 71 -9.22 -15.30 -2.60
N LYS A 72 -8.80 -15.69 -1.39
CA LYS A 72 -9.17 -16.99 -0.79
C LYS A 72 -10.61 -17.00 -0.29
N THR A 73 -11.08 -15.90 0.30
CA THR A 73 -12.45 -15.80 0.79
C THR A 73 -13.49 -15.80 -0.33
N GLN A 74 -13.15 -15.25 -1.51
CA GLN A 74 -14.06 -15.27 -2.67
C GLN A 74 -14.18 -16.63 -3.35
N GLN A 75 -13.19 -17.52 -3.21
CA GLN A 75 -13.27 -18.89 -3.76
C GLN A 75 -14.13 -19.83 -2.91
N MET A 76 -14.49 -19.41 -1.69
CA MET A 76 -15.30 -20.20 -0.75
C MET A 76 -16.77 -19.77 -0.70
N ALA A 77 -17.16 -18.75 -1.47
CA ALA A 77 -18.50 -18.17 -1.50
C ALA A 77 -19.29 -18.64 -2.73
#